data_AF-A0A372ME99-F1
#
_entry.id   AF-A0A372ME99-F1
#
_cell.length_a   1.000
_cell.length_b   1.000
_cell.length_c   1.000
_cell.angle_alpha   90.00
_cell.angle_beta   90.00
_cell.angle_gamma   90.00
#
_symmetry.space_group_name_H-M   'P 1'
#
loop_
_entity.id
_entity.type
_entity.pdbx_description
1 polymer ?
#
loop_
_entity_poly.entity_id
_entity_poly.type
_entity_poly.pdbx_seq_one_letter_code
_entity_poly.pdbx_strand_id
1 'polypeptide(L)'
;MKEKQEETKADRTRTIVLSGFALVVLFIFAFGCYGCSYQPITPPDPEEAIDVTSRLVGSSWTLDDAQGPQEGLEELHNMVLSSIEFSERQTTPDQELSLSLQFADVPPLSGSLIYQEEEGFSLSIEDTPYPVIVVYSQSKDGKTETLTLKGQESNIHCYYLKK
;
A
#
# COMPACT_ATOMS: atom_id res chain seq x y z
N MET A 1 40.16 12.05 -55.25
CA MET A 1 38.71 12.09 -54.93
C MET A 1 38.37 10.94 -54.00
N LYS A 2 38.60 11.08 -52.69
CA LYS A 2 38.19 10.13 -51.64
C LYS A 2 38.12 10.88 -50.30
N GLU A 3 37.16 11.79 -50.15
CA GLU A 3 37.03 12.57 -48.90
C GLU A 3 35.58 12.90 -48.54
N LYS A 4 34.59 12.18 -49.09
CA LYS A 4 33.17 12.54 -48.89
C LYS A 4 32.31 11.47 -48.23
N GLN A 5 32.89 10.38 -47.73
CA GLN A 5 32.14 9.20 -47.30
C GLN A 5 32.27 8.85 -45.80
N GLU A 6 33.19 9.48 -45.06
CA GLU A 6 33.39 9.18 -43.62
C GLU A 6 32.56 10.07 -42.68
N GLU A 7 32.33 11.35 -42.99
CA GLU A 7 31.57 12.25 -42.09
C GLU A 7 30.11 11.85 -41.90
N THR A 8 29.44 11.34 -42.95
CA THR A 8 28.01 11.00 -42.88
C THR A 8 27.73 9.76 -42.02
N LYS A 9 28.72 8.89 -41.82
CA LYS A 9 28.58 7.64 -41.05
C LYS A 9 28.73 7.89 -39.55
N ALA A 10 29.65 8.79 -39.17
CA ALA A 10 29.84 9.20 -37.77
C ALA A 10 28.62 9.96 -37.23
N ASP A 11 28.03 10.85 -38.03
CA ASP A 11 26.87 11.65 -37.63
C ASP A 11 25.62 10.78 -37.36
N ARG A 12 25.31 9.86 -38.29
CA ARG A 12 24.17 8.95 -38.16
C ARG A 12 24.29 8.02 -36.95
N THR A 13 25.49 7.54 -36.65
CA THR A 13 25.76 6.68 -35.49
C THR A 13 25.58 7.47 -34.19
N ARG A 14 26.04 8.72 -34.15
CA ARG A 14 25.85 9.63 -33.01
C ARG A 14 24.37 9.96 -32.79
N THR A 15 23.59 10.21 -33.85
CA THR A 15 22.14 10.43 -33.76
C THR A 15 21.40 9.20 -33.26
N ILE A 16 21.78 7.99 -33.71
CA ILE A 16 21.15 6.74 -33.24
C ILE A 16 21.45 6.50 -31.76
N VAL A 17 22.69 6.75 -31.31
CA VAL A 17 23.07 6.60 -29.90
C VAL A 17 22.36 7.64 -29.03
N LEU A 18 22.27 8.91 -29.45
CA LEU A 18 21.52 9.93 -28.72
C LEU A 18 20.02 9.61 -28.66
N SER A 19 19.44 9.13 -29.77
CA SER A 19 18.03 8.75 -29.82
C SER A 19 17.74 7.55 -28.91
N GLY A 20 18.62 6.55 -28.87
CA GLY A 20 18.49 5.42 -27.96
C GLY A 20 18.62 5.85 -26.50
N PHE A 21 19.57 6.72 -26.18
CA PHE A 21 19.75 7.26 -24.83
C PHE A 21 18.54 8.07 -24.37
N ALA A 22 17.99 8.92 -25.22
CA ALA A 22 16.78 9.69 -24.92
C ALA A 22 15.57 8.78 -24.66
N LEU A 23 15.44 7.69 -25.40
CA LEU A 23 14.35 6.72 -25.25
C LEU A 23 14.48 5.93 -23.94
N VAL A 24 15.70 5.53 -23.56
CA VAL A 24 15.98 4.90 -22.27
C VAL A 24 15.73 5.86 -21.11
N VAL A 25 16.14 7.13 -21.22
CA VAL A 25 15.86 8.14 -20.20
C VAL A 25 14.35 8.39 -20.08
N LEU A 26 13.61 8.47 -21.19
CA LEU A 26 12.14 8.56 -21.18
C LEU A 26 11.48 7.36 -20.49
N PHE A 27 11.98 6.15 -20.72
CA PHE A 27 11.53 4.96 -20.00
C PHE A 27 11.85 5.05 -18.50
N ILE A 28 13.06 5.48 -18.11
CA ILE A 28 13.40 5.65 -16.70
C ILE A 28 12.56 6.76 -16.04
N PHE A 29 12.17 7.81 -16.75
CA PHE A 29 11.27 8.83 -16.20
C PHE A 29 9.81 8.35 -16.12
N ALA A 30 9.32 7.61 -17.12
CA ALA A 30 7.96 7.06 -17.12
C ALA A 30 7.79 5.91 -16.11
N PHE A 31 8.81 5.09 -15.93
CA PHE A 31 8.81 3.93 -15.03
C PHE A 31 9.52 4.19 -13.69
N GLY A 32 10.27 5.28 -13.56
CA GLY A 32 10.96 5.65 -12.31
C GLY A 32 10.02 6.14 -11.22
N CYS A 33 8.80 6.56 -11.58
CA CYS A 33 7.75 6.87 -10.60
C CYS A 33 7.22 5.63 -9.86
N TYR A 34 7.45 4.41 -10.37
CA TYR A 34 7.12 3.18 -9.63
C TYR A 34 8.09 2.92 -8.46
N GLY A 35 9.28 3.54 -8.48
CA GLY A 35 10.24 3.47 -7.37
C GLY A 35 9.83 4.28 -6.14
N CYS A 36 8.85 5.19 -6.25
CA CYS A 36 8.37 5.98 -5.11
C CYS A 36 7.45 5.19 -4.16
N SER A 37 7.04 3.97 -4.54
CA SER A 37 6.28 3.06 -3.67
C SER A 37 7.15 2.31 -2.64
N TYR A 38 8.48 2.40 -2.76
CA TYR A 38 9.43 1.78 -1.81
C TYR A 38 9.90 2.75 -0.73
N GLN A 39 9.15 3.82 -0.44
CA GLN A 39 9.40 4.54 0.80
C GLN A 39 9.14 3.57 1.96
N PRO A 40 10.08 3.39 2.89
CA PRO A 40 9.76 2.70 4.13
C PRO A 40 8.55 3.42 4.71
N ILE A 41 7.49 2.65 4.98
CA ILE A 41 6.35 3.14 5.73
C ILE A 41 6.93 3.46 7.11
N THR A 42 7.20 4.74 7.35
CA THR A 42 7.59 5.16 8.69
C THR A 42 6.40 4.88 9.60
N PRO A 43 6.57 4.12 10.68
CA PRO A 43 5.52 3.95 11.68
C PRO A 43 5.01 5.33 12.11
N PRO A 44 3.68 5.50 12.26
CA PRO A 44 3.13 6.76 12.76
C PRO A 44 3.67 7.02 14.16
N ASP A 45 3.89 8.29 14.49
CA ASP A 45 4.19 8.67 15.86
C ASP A 45 2.93 8.56 16.75
N PRO A 46 3.04 8.64 18.09
CA PRO A 46 1.88 8.50 18.97
C PRO A 46 0.76 9.53 18.75
N GLU A 47 1.07 10.75 18.28
CA GLU A 47 0.07 11.77 18.00
C GLU A 47 -0.64 11.49 16.67
N GLU A 48 0.11 11.10 15.65
CA GLU A 48 -0.42 10.63 14.37
C GLU A 48 -1.30 9.39 14.55
N ALA A 49 -0.89 8.45 15.39
CA ALA A 49 -1.65 7.26 15.71
C ALA A 49 -3.02 7.62 16.34
N ILE A 50 -3.07 8.60 17.24
CA ILE A 50 -4.34 9.09 17.80
C ILE A 50 -5.25 9.67 16.71
N ASP A 51 -4.71 10.50 15.80
CA ASP A 51 -5.48 11.06 14.68
C ASP A 51 -6.01 9.95 13.77
N VAL A 52 -5.16 9.00 13.36
CA VAL A 52 -5.54 7.86 12.53
C VAL A 52 -6.62 7.03 13.19
N THR A 53 -6.43 6.62 14.45
CA THR A 53 -7.44 5.89 15.22
C THR A 53 -8.75 6.67 15.27
N SER A 54 -8.72 7.99 15.49
CA SER A 54 -9.94 8.81 15.53
C SER A 54 -10.71 8.85 14.21
N ARG A 55 -10.01 8.76 13.07
CA ARG A 55 -10.61 8.71 11.72
C ARG A 55 -11.17 7.34 11.38
N LEU A 56 -10.55 6.29 11.91
CA LEU A 56 -10.95 4.91 11.68
C LEU A 56 -12.18 4.54 12.50
N VAL A 57 -12.34 5.08 13.72
CA VAL A 57 -13.50 4.79 14.58
C VAL A 57 -14.83 4.98 13.83
N GLY A 58 -15.68 3.95 13.88
CA GLY A 58 -17.01 3.97 13.27
C GLY A 58 -17.01 4.05 11.73
N SER A 59 -15.89 3.72 11.08
CA SER A 59 -15.77 3.70 9.62
C SER A 59 -15.76 2.29 9.06
N SER A 60 -16.17 2.16 7.80
CA SER A 60 -16.16 0.91 7.05
C SER A 60 -15.31 1.08 5.80
N TRP A 61 -14.53 0.05 5.50
CA TRP A 61 -13.57 0.02 4.41
C TRP A 61 -13.81 -1.24 3.58
N THR A 62 -13.70 -1.10 2.25
CA THR A 62 -13.95 -2.18 1.30
C THR A 62 -12.73 -2.35 0.42
N LEU A 63 -12.38 -3.60 0.10
CA LEU A 63 -11.27 -3.94 -0.78
C LEU A 63 -11.43 -3.27 -2.14
N ASP A 64 -10.37 -2.65 -2.64
CA ASP A 64 -10.30 -2.09 -3.98
C ASP A 64 -10.03 -3.20 -5.01
N ASP A 65 -11.05 -3.55 -5.79
CA ASP A 65 -11.01 -4.57 -6.83
C ASP A 65 -10.81 -3.98 -8.24
N ALA A 66 -10.53 -2.67 -8.36
CA ALA A 66 -10.37 -2.01 -9.66
C ALA A 66 -9.23 -2.60 -10.51
N GLN A 67 -8.27 -3.28 -9.89
CA GLN A 67 -7.14 -3.94 -10.56
C GLN A 67 -7.40 -5.42 -10.91
N GLY A 68 -8.60 -5.93 -10.64
CA GLY A 68 -8.98 -7.33 -10.84
C GLY A 68 -9.11 -8.12 -9.53
N PRO A 69 -9.34 -9.44 -9.62
CA PRO A 69 -9.46 -10.30 -8.44
C PRO A 69 -8.17 -10.22 -7.61
N GLN A 70 -8.30 -9.78 -6.36
CA GLN A 70 -7.18 -9.78 -5.43
C GLN A 70 -6.92 -11.21 -4.95
N GLU A 71 -5.66 -11.62 -4.97
CA GLU A 71 -5.23 -12.85 -4.33
C GLU A 71 -5.24 -12.64 -2.80
N GLY A 72 -5.59 -13.68 -2.05
CA GLY A 72 -5.57 -13.62 -0.59
C GLY A 72 -4.16 -13.42 -0.06
N LEU A 73 -4.03 -12.84 1.13
CA LEU A 73 -2.75 -12.72 1.83
C LEU A 73 -2.35 -14.10 2.37
N GLU A 74 -1.12 -14.55 2.08
CA GLU A 74 -0.57 -15.81 2.63
C GLU A 74 -0.63 -15.81 4.17
N GLU A 75 -0.36 -14.64 4.76
CA GLU A 75 -0.42 -14.38 6.19
C GLU A 75 -1.83 -14.57 6.76
N LEU A 76 -2.86 -14.34 5.94
CA LEU A 76 -4.27 -14.62 6.28
C LEU A 76 -4.73 -15.96 5.72
N HIS A 77 -3.81 -16.93 5.54
CA HIS A 77 -4.09 -18.26 4.98
C HIS A 77 -4.73 -18.23 3.60
N ASN A 78 -4.32 -17.27 2.76
CA ASN A 78 -4.87 -17.01 1.43
C ASN A 78 -6.37 -16.66 1.44
N MET A 79 -6.91 -16.21 2.58
CA MET A 79 -8.27 -15.69 2.64
C MET A 79 -8.32 -14.26 2.07
N VAL A 80 -9.36 -13.97 1.30
CA VAL A 80 -9.62 -12.64 0.76
C VAL A 80 -10.49 -11.88 1.75
N LEU A 81 -9.90 -10.90 2.41
CA LEU A 81 -10.59 -9.95 3.28
C LEU A 81 -11.27 -8.89 2.42
N SER A 82 -12.60 -8.92 2.36
CA SER A 82 -13.41 -8.07 1.48
C SER A 82 -13.78 -6.73 2.14
N SER A 83 -13.97 -6.73 3.46
CA SER A 83 -14.31 -5.51 4.20
C SER A 83 -13.80 -5.53 5.63
N ILE A 84 -13.49 -4.33 6.13
CA ILE A 84 -13.07 -4.06 7.50
C ILE A 84 -14.01 -2.99 8.06
N GLU A 85 -14.67 -3.31 9.17
CA GLU A 85 -15.50 -2.36 9.92
C GLU A 85 -14.86 -2.08 11.28
N PHE A 86 -14.58 -0.81 11.55
CA PHE A 86 -14.02 -0.36 12.82
C PHE A 86 -15.16 -0.01 13.76
N SER A 87 -15.18 -0.67 14.92
CA SER A 87 -16.19 -0.42 15.95
C SER A 87 -16.01 0.95 16.60
N GLU A 88 -17.03 1.39 17.33
CA GLU A 88 -16.89 2.54 18.22
C GLU A 88 -15.80 2.27 19.28
N ARG A 89 -15.08 3.33 19.65
CA ARG A 89 -13.91 3.26 20.54
C ARG A 89 -14.29 2.56 21.85
N GLN A 90 -13.69 1.40 22.13
CA GLN A 90 -13.77 0.84 23.47
C GLN A 90 -12.97 1.73 24.41
N THR A 91 -13.44 1.84 25.65
CA THR A 91 -12.81 2.61 26.73
C THR A 91 -11.55 1.92 27.26
N THR A 92 -10.69 1.40 26.39
CA THR A 92 -9.41 0.81 26.75
C THR A 92 -8.32 1.89 26.75
N PRO A 93 -7.33 1.79 27.67
CA PRO A 93 -6.25 2.77 27.79
C PRO A 93 -5.26 2.73 26.62
N ASP A 94 -5.19 1.61 25.93
CA ASP A 94 -4.32 1.39 24.77
C ASP A 94 -5.06 1.82 23.50
N GLN A 95 -4.34 2.34 22.51
CA GLN A 95 -4.87 2.81 21.22
C GLN A 95 -5.34 1.61 20.35
N GLU A 96 -6.26 0.83 20.89
CA GLU A 96 -6.81 -0.38 20.33
C GLU A 96 -8.20 -0.10 19.76
N LEU A 97 -8.45 -0.60 18.55
CA LEU A 97 -9.77 -0.57 17.92
C LEU A 97 -10.26 -1.97 17.66
N SER A 98 -11.47 -2.28 18.12
CA SER A 98 -12.15 -3.52 17.74
C SER A 98 -12.62 -3.46 16.29
N LEU A 99 -12.50 -4.58 15.58
CA LEU A 99 -12.76 -4.73 14.16
C LEU A 99 -13.77 -5.85 13.93
N SER A 100 -14.62 -5.69 12.92
CA SER A 100 -15.30 -6.80 12.26
C SER A 100 -14.70 -6.98 10.86
N LEU A 101 -14.24 -8.20 10.59
CA LEU A 101 -13.52 -8.58 9.38
C LEU A 101 -14.40 -9.50 8.55
N GLN A 102 -14.78 -9.05 7.35
CA GLN A 102 -15.57 -9.86 6.43
C GLN A 102 -14.65 -10.46 5.37
N PHE A 103 -14.72 -11.78 5.24
CA PHE A 103 -13.98 -12.54 4.24
C PHE A 103 -14.96 -13.13 3.22
N ALA A 104 -14.45 -13.50 2.04
CA ALA A 104 -15.30 -14.05 0.97
C ALA A 104 -15.95 -15.41 1.35
N ASP A 105 -15.18 -16.31 1.97
CA ASP A 105 -15.57 -17.72 2.11
C ASP A 105 -15.74 -18.19 3.57
N VAL A 106 -15.59 -17.30 4.54
CA VAL A 106 -15.75 -17.62 5.97
C VAL A 106 -16.68 -16.64 6.68
N PRO A 107 -17.32 -17.05 7.78
CA PRO A 107 -18.09 -16.13 8.61
C PRO A 107 -17.25 -14.92 9.06
N PRO A 108 -17.88 -13.76 9.30
CA PRO A 108 -17.16 -12.60 9.80
C PRO A 108 -16.41 -12.92 11.09
N LEU A 109 -15.15 -12.49 11.16
CA LEU A 109 -14.29 -12.67 12.33
C LEU A 109 -14.17 -11.36 13.09
N SER A 110 -13.97 -11.47 14.40
CA SER A 110 -13.64 -10.31 15.23
C SER A 110 -12.13 -10.16 15.31
N GLY A 111 -11.65 -8.92 15.26
CA GLY A 111 -10.23 -8.62 15.40
C GLY A 111 -9.99 -7.35 16.18
N SER A 112 -8.72 -7.01 16.36
CA SER A 112 -8.32 -5.72 16.89
C SER A 112 -7.16 -5.10 16.11
N LEU A 113 -7.17 -3.78 16.00
CA LEU A 113 -6.07 -2.99 15.49
C LEU A 113 -5.33 -2.41 16.69
N ILE A 114 -4.05 -2.74 16.86
CA ILE A 114 -3.26 -2.31 18.01
C ILE A 114 -2.08 -1.48 17.50
N TYR A 115 -1.96 -0.25 18.02
CA TYR A 115 -0.78 0.58 17.80
C TYR A 115 0.34 0.23 18.78
N GLN A 116 1.55 0.11 18.27
CA GLN A 116 2.78 -0.04 19.05
C GLN A 116 3.81 0.99 18.57
N GLU A 117 4.46 1.66 19.52
CA GLU A 117 5.55 2.60 19.23
C GLU A 117 6.68 1.84 18.51
N GLU A 118 7.23 2.42 17.44
CA GLU A 118 8.23 1.81 16.52
C GLU A 118 7.74 0.75 15.52
N GLU A 119 6.63 0.05 15.78
CA GLU A 119 6.09 -0.98 14.86
C GLU A 119 4.87 -0.49 14.05
N GLY A 120 4.15 0.51 14.56
CA GLY A 120 2.95 1.05 13.93
C GLY A 120 1.70 0.25 14.27
N PHE A 121 0.79 0.11 13.30
CA PHE A 121 -0.47 -0.60 13.50
C PHE A 121 -0.37 -2.08 13.09
N SER A 122 -0.72 -2.95 14.03
CA SER A 122 -0.75 -4.41 13.87
C SER A 122 -2.19 -4.92 13.91
N LEU A 123 -2.45 -6.00 13.16
CA LEU A 123 -3.75 -6.67 13.11
C LEU A 123 -3.73 -7.93 13.98
N SER A 124 -4.70 -8.04 14.89
CA SER A 124 -5.04 -9.27 15.57
C SER A 124 -6.41 -9.78 15.09
N ILE A 125 -6.57 -11.10 15.03
CA ILE A 125 -7.86 -11.76 14.78
C ILE A 125 -8.06 -12.76 15.91
N GLU A 126 -9.18 -12.67 16.62
CA GLU A 126 -9.47 -13.51 17.79
C GLU A 126 -8.28 -13.56 18.78
N ASP A 127 -7.75 -12.39 19.15
CA ASP A 127 -6.60 -12.20 20.05
C ASP A 127 -5.27 -12.81 19.58
N THR A 128 -5.21 -13.32 18.34
CA THR A 128 -4.00 -13.85 17.72
C THR A 128 -3.39 -12.80 16.80
N PRO A 129 -2.13 -12.38 17.01
CA PRO A 129 -1.48 -11.42 16.12
C PRO A 129 -1.17 -12.07 14.77
N TYR A 130 -1.44 -11.34 13.69
CA TYR A 130 -1.10 -11.75 12.33
C TYR A 130 0.05 -10.89 11.80
N PRO A 131 0.97 -11.48 11.01
CA PRO A 131 2.14 -10.77 10.47
C PRO A 131 1.74 -9.85 9.29
N VAL A 132 0.83 -8.91 9.55
CA VAL A 132 0.32 -7.92 8.59
C VAL A 132 0.52 -6.53 9.17
N ILE A 133 1.08 -5.63 8.37
CA ILE A 133 1.23 -4.22 8.71
C ILE A 133 0.02 -3.47 8.15
N VAL A 134 -0.62 -2.67 8.98
CA VAL A 134 -1.74 -1.81 8.58
C VAL A 134 -1.26 -0.38 8.43
N VAL A 135 -1.52 0.21 7.26
CA VAL A 135 -1.09 1.56 6.92
C VAL A 135 -2.28 2.40 6.53
N TYR A 136 -2.48 3.49 7.23
CA TYR A 136 -3.42 4.53 6.83
C TYR A 136 -2.68 5.60 6.03
N SER A 137 -3.31 6.06 4.94
CA SER A 137 -2.78 7.17 4.14
C SER A 137 -3.91 8.05 3.63
N GLN A 138 -3.59 9.32 3.43
CA GLN A 138 -4.52 10.31 2.87
C GLN A 138 -3.85 11.06 1.73
N SER A 139 -4.60 11.31 0.65
CA SER A 139 -4.14 12.14 -0.46
C SER A 139 -3.83 13.56 0.01
N LYS A 140 -2.91 14.25 -0.68
CA LYS A 140 -2.52 15.63 -0.34
C LYS A 140 -3.68 16.63 -0.34
N ASP A 141 -4.72 16.35 -1.11
CA ASP A 141 -5.93 17.18 -1.19
C ASP A 141 -7.00 16.78 -0.15
N GLY A 142 -6.72 15.78 0.70
CA GLY A 142 -7.60 15.32 1.77
C GLY A 142 -8.85 14.57 1.31
N LYS A 143 -9.00 14.31 0.01
CA LYS A 143 -10.23 13.77 -0.57
C LYS A 143 -10.28 12.25 -0.60
N THR A 144 -9.12 11.61 -0.63
CA THR A 144 -9.01 10.16 -0.72
C THR A 144 -8.27 9.66 0.51
N GLU A 145 -8.89 8.75 1.23
CA GLU A 145 -8.28 8.02 2.33
C GLU A 145 -8.13 6.57 1.87
N THR A 146 -6.99 5.97 2.14
CA THR A 146 -6.67 4.58 1.77
C THR A 146 -6.10 3.85 2.97
N LEU A 147 -6.68 2.70 3.29
CA LEU A 147 -6.16 1.76 4.25
C LEU A 147 -5.45 0.64 3.47
N THR A 148 -4.20 0.33 3.82
CA THR A 148 -3.41 -0.69 3.16
C THR A 148 -3.06 -1.77 4.16
N LEU A 149 -3.37 -3.02 3.84
CA LEU A 149 -2.85 -4.18 4.55
C LEU A 149 -1.69 -4.73 3.74
N LYS A 150 -0.54 -4.84 4.41
CA LYS A 150 0.69 -5.33 3.81
C LYS A 150 1.13 -6.62 4.52
N GLY A 151 1.24 -7.71 3.78
CA GLY A 151 1.85 -8.94 4.29
C GLY A 151 3.34 -8.72 4.60
N GLN A 152 3.79 -9.09 5.80
CA GLN A 152 5.19 -8.93 6.18
C GLN A 152 6.12 -9.87 5.41
N GLU A 153 5.64 -11.07 5.05
CA GLU A 153 6.42 -12.10 4.38
C GLU A 153 6.22 -12.05 2.86
N SER A 154 4.95 -12.05 2.43
CA SER A 154 4.56 -12.07 1.02
C SER A 154 4.82 -10.73 0.32
N ASN A 155 4.88 -9.64 1.09
CA ASN A 155 4.97 -8.26 0.59
C ASN A 155 3.80 -7.90 -0.37
N ILE A 156 2.69 -8.64 -0.30
CA ILE A 156 1.44 -8.35 -1.00
C ILE A 156 0.78 -7.15 -0.32
N HIS A 157 0.22 -6.24 -1.12
CA HIS A 157 -0.47 -5.05 -0.65
C HIS A 157 -1.93 -5.11 -1.07
N CYS A 158 -2.83 -5.15 -0.10
CA CYS A 158 -4.27 -5.04 -0.32
C CYS A 158 -4.73 -3.64 0.06
N TYR A 159 -5.34 -2.94 -0.89
CA TYR A 159 -5.82 -1.57 -0.71
C TYR A 159 -7.31 -1.59 -0.41
N TYR A 160 -7.72 -0.77 0.56
CA TYR A 160 -9.09 -0.62 0.97
C TYR A 160 -9.49 0.86 0.90
N LEU A 161 -10.69 1.09 0.39
CA LEU A 161 -11.27 2.42 0.24
C LEU A 161 -12.40 2.59 1.25
N LYS A 162 -12.50 3.80 1.79
CA LYS A 162 -13.54 4.18 2.72
C LYS A 162 -14.91 4.20 2.03
N LYS A 163 -15.91 3.65 2.69
CA LYS A 163 -17.30 3.60 2.21
C LYS A 163 -18.12 4.81 2.66
#